data_AF-A0A0M3JR21-F1
#
_entry.id   AF-A0A0M3JR21-F1
#
_cell.length_a   1.000
_cell.length_b   1.000
_cell.length_c   1.000
_cell.angle_alpha   90.00
_cell.angle_beta   90.00
_cell.angle_gamma   90.00
#
_symmetry.space_group_name_H-M   'P 1'
#
loop_
_entity.id
_entity.type
_entity.pdbx_description
1 polymer ?
#
loop_
_entity_poly.entity_id
_entity_poly.type
_entity_poly.pdbx_seq_one_letter_code
_entity_poly.pdbx_strand_id
1 'polypeptide(L)'
;MFASTSIQCSRGIRSLRPHEFRAPWPFVKKGAFGQRKIGPFVYEKHKIPGQRREFPELSPKYQHLNPPELADYTGVQPNGYVDATTGKYIVVKEACAELVVPDLTGFNLGPYVSFKTDVEIEKRRKAYEQIVKQKGSEELADLYVLEDERWPPPKITAKTLFDLYYAPQIRQHFKDRHYEDQTEQIGEAVDSTRSSKHDKKSS
;
A
#
# COMPACT_ATOMS: atom_id res chain seq x y z
N MET A 1 -20.86 40.88 50.83
CA MET A 1 -21.33 39.48 51.00
C MET A 1 -22.20 39.19 49.79
N PHE A 2 -21.89 38.32 48.83
CA PHE A 2 -21.26 37.01 48.86
C PHE A 2 -20.29 36.87 47.69
N ALA A 3 -19.06 36.40 47.93
CA ALA A 3 -18.17 35.93 46.89
C ALA A 3 -18.47 34.45 46.64
N SER A 4 -19.12 34.13 45.52
CA SER A 4 -19.23 32.74 45.06
C SER A 4 -17.97 32.38 44.27
N THR A 5 -16.97 31.85 44.97
CA THR A 5 -15.87 31.14 44.33
C THR A 5 -16.39 29.80 43.85
N SER A 6 -16.79 29.73 42.57
CA SER A 6 -17.10 28.45 41.93
C SER A 6 -15.81 27.66 41.74
N ILE A 7 -15.65 26.63 42.58
CA ILE A 7 -14.62 25.59 42.44
C ILE A 7 -14.92 24.85 41.14
N GLN A 8 -14.11 25.07 40.10
CA GLN A 8 -14.19 24.29 38.86
C GLN A 8 -13.44 22.96 39.06
N CYS A 9 -14.21 21.87 39.03
CA CYS A 9 -13.73 20.50 39.01
C CYS A 9 -12.81 20.26 37.79
N SER A 10 -11.58 19.78 38.01
CA SER A 10 -10.56 19.54 36.98
C SER A 10 -10.67 18.18 36.29
N ARG A 11 -11.75 17.43 36.50
CA ARG A 11 -11.95 16.11 35.90
C ARG A 11 -13.39 15.93 35.45
N GLY A 12 -13.61 15.98 34.14
CA GLY A 12 -14.85 15.51 33.53
C GLY A 12 -15.37 16.43 32.42
N ILE A 13 -15.27 15.92 31.19
CA ILE A 13 -16.00 16.35 29.99
C ILE A 13 -15.67 17.78 29.54
N ARG A 14 -15.06 17.86 28.35
CA ARG A 14 -14.79 19.10 27.61
C ARG A 14 -16.04 19.97 27.60
N SER A 15 -16.12 20.94 28.52
CA SER A 15 -17.08 22.04 28.44
C SER A 15 -16.84 22.70 27.09
N LEU A 16 -17.85 22.68 26.21
CA LEU A 16 -17.81 23.32 24.90
C LEU A 16 -17.70 24.83 25.08
N ARG A 17 -16.50 25.33 25.38
CA ARG A 17 -16.18 26.76 25.41
C ARG A 17 -15.90 27.21 23.98
N PRO A 18 -16.68 28.13 23.41
CA PRO A 18 -16.52 28.57 22.01
C PRO A 18 -15.13 29.15 21.70
N HIS A 19 -14.44 29.73 22.69
CA HIS A 19 -13.08 30.27 22.51
C HIS A 19 -11.97 29.21 22.42
N GLU A 20 -12.19 28.00 22.97
CA GLU A 20 -11.22 26.89 22.90
C GLU A 20 -11.42 26.05 21.62
N PHE A 21 -12.57 26.18 20.97
CA PHE A 21 -12.83 25.64 19.63
C PHE A 21 -12.50 26.70 18.58
N ARG A 22 -11.23 26.77 18.15
CA ARG A 22 -10.92 27.39 16.85
C ARG A 22 -11.55 26.50 15.78
N ALA A 23 -12.77 26.81 15.35
CA ALA A 23 -13.31 26.24 14.12
C ALA A 23 -12.24 26.47 13.03
N PRO A 24 -11.88 25.46 12.23
CA PRO A 24 -10.75 25.55 11.30
C PRO A 24 -11.10 26.39 10.05
N TRP A 25 -11.65 27.59 10.29
CA TRP A 25 -12.07 28.68 9.42
C TRP A 25 -13.52 28.66 8.90
N PRO A 26 -14.05 29.86 8.59
CA PRO A 26 -14.14 30.17 7.17
C PRO A 26 -13.51 31.53 6.85
N PHE A 27 -12.51 31.52 5.96
CA PHE A 27 -12.15 32.69 5.17
C PHE A 27 -13.29 32.96 4.20
N VAL A 28 -13.94 34.10 4.36
CA VAL A 28 -15.04 34.50 3.49
C VAL A 28 -14.49 35.45 2.43
N LYS A 29 -14.51 35.05 1.16
CA LYS A 29 -14.25 35.97 0.03
C LYS A 29 -15.57 36.58 -0.42
N LYS A 30 -15.63 37.91 -0.54
CA LYS A 30 -16.80 38.63 -1.05
C LYS A 30 -16.95 38.31 -2.55
N GLY A 31 -17.97 37.53 -2.92
CA GLY A 31 -18.32 37.25 -4.32
C GLY A 31 -19.48 38.14 -4.79
N ALA A 32 -19.69 38.22 -6.10
CA ALA A 32 -20.77 39.01 -6.72
C ALA A 32 -22.19 38.63 -6.26
N PHE A 33 -22.36 37.42 -5.69
CA PHE A 33 -23.65 36.90 -5.20
C PHE A 33 -23.60 36.50 -3.71
N GLY A 34 -22.80 37.18 -2.90
CA GLY A 34 -22.74 36.99 -1.45
C GLY A 34 -21.52 36.23 -0.92
N GLN A 35 -21.49 36.02 0.39
CA GLN A 35 -20.43 35.34 1.12
C GLN A 35 -20.50 33.83 0.90
N ARG A 36 -19.56 33.27 0.13
CA ARG A 36 -19.48 31.82 -0.08
C ARG A 36 -18.54 31.18 0.93
N LYS A 37 -18.98 30.08 1.56
CA LYS A 37 -18.16 29.26 2.45
C LYS A 37 -17.16 28.47 1.59
N ILE A 38 -15.87 28.77 1.71
CA ILE A 38 -14.80 28.03 1.03
C ILE A 38 -14.28 26.99 2.04
N GLY A 39 -14.48 25.70 1.76
CA GLY A 39 -13.92 24.62 2.58
C GLY A 39 -12.38 24.59 2.53
N PRO A 40 -11.71 23.85 3.43
CA PRO A 40 -10.25 23.73 3.40
C PRO A 40 -9.80 23.15 2.05
N PHE A 41 -8.98 23.91 1.33
CA PHE A 41 -8.30 23.43 0.13
C PHE A 41 -7.23 22.41 0.55
N VAL A 42 -7.50 21.13 0.31
CA VAL A 42 -6.44 20.11 0.34
C VAL A 42 -5.60 20.31 -0.91
N TYR A 43 -4.32 20.67 -0.73
CA TYR A 43 -3.37 20.68 -1.83
C TYR A 43 -2.97 19.23 -2.10
N GLU A 44 -3.53 18.64 -3.14
CA GLU A 44 -3.06 17.36 -3.67
C GLU A 44 -1.59 17.53 -4.10
N LYS A 45 -0.70 16.62 -3.66
CA LYS A 45 0.73 16.65 -4.01
C LYS A 45 0.96 16.40 -5.51
N HIS A 46 0.06 15.65 -6.14
CA HIS A 46 0.05 15.41 -7.57
C HIS A 46 -1.04 16.27 -8.19
N LYS A 47 -0.70 17.50 -8.57
CA LYS A 47 -1.62 18.34 -9.35
C LYS A 47 -1.48 17.94 -10.80
N ILE A 48 -2.59 17.58 -11.43
CA ILE A 48 -2.62 17.39 -12.88
C ILE A 48 -2.30 18.75 -13.51
N PRO A 49 -1.35 18.83 -14.48
CA PRO A 49 -1.08 20.08 -15.18
C PRO A 49 -2.37 20.65 -15.79
N GLY A 50 -2.56 21.96 -15.66
CA GLY A 50 -3.76 22.65 -16.15
C GLY A 50 -4.87 22.92 -15.12
N GLN A 51 -4.80 22.38 -13.89
CA GLN A 51 -5.82 22.63 -12.85
C GLN A 51 -5.90 24.11 -12.41
N ARG A 52 -4.82 24.87 -12.58
CA ARG A 52 -4.75 26.33 -12.38
C ARG A 52 -4.81 27.14 -13.68
N ARG A 53 -5.19 26.53 -14.81
CA ARG A 53 -5.05 27.13 -16.16
C ARG A 53 -3.62 27.61 -16.44
N GLU A 54 -2.63 26.85 -15.98
CA GLU A 54 -1.21 27.14 -16.24
C GLU A 54 -0.89 27.08 -17.74
N PHE A 55 -1.67 26.29 -18.49
CA PHE A 55 -1.63 26.21 -19.94
C PHE A 55 -2.99 26.67 -20.48
N PRO A 56 -3.11 27.91 -21.00
CA PRO A 56 -4.36 28.42 -21.56
C PRO A 56 -4.88 27.59 -22.74
N GLU A 57 -3.95 26.95 -23.46
CA GLU A 57 -4.19 26.10 -24.63
C GLU A 57 -4.66 24.70 -24.26
N LEU A 58 -4.41 24.27 -23.02
CA LEU A 58 -4.83 22.98 -22.52
C LEU A 58 -6.24 23.08 -21.95
N SER A 59 -7.18 22.40 -22.59
CA SER A 59 -8.53 22.21 -22.09
C SER A 59 -8.67 20.80 -21.50
N PRO A 60 -8.75 20.64 -20.16
CA PRO A 60 -8.92 19.33 -19.56
C PRO A 60 -10.25 18.64 -19.93
N LYS A 61 -11.25 19.44 -20.33
CA LYS A 61 -12.59 18.95 -20.67
C LYS A 61 -12.72 18.53 -22.14
N TYR A 62 -12.00 19.20 -23.04
CA TYR A 62 -12.11 19.00 -24.48
C TYR A 62 -10.77 18.56 -25.05
N GLN A 63 -10.37 17.33 -24.76
CA GLN A 63 -9.06 16.79 -25.10
C GLN A 63 -8.76 16.80 -26.60
N HIS A 64 -9.77 16.61 -27.45
CA HIS A 64 -9.62 16.65 -28.90
C HIS A 64 -9.29 18.05 -29.47
N LEU A 65 -9.49 19.12 -28.69
CA LEU A 65 -9.11 20.49 -29.07
C LEU A 65 -7.70 20.85 -28.60
N ASN A 66 -7.08 20.00 -27.77
CA ASN A 66 -5.73 20.25 -27.27
C ASN A 66 -4.72 20.05 -28.40
N PRO A 67 -3.61 20.80 -28.41
CA PRO A 67 -2.53 20.56 -29.36
C PRO A 67 -1.97 19.14 -29.16
N PRO A 68 -1.49 18.48 -30.22
CA PRO A 68 -1.03 17.09 -30.16
C PRO A 68 0.17 16.92 -29.20
N GLU A 69 1.00 17.94 -29.04
CA GLU A 69 2.12 17.98 -28.09
C GLU A 69 1.67 17.80 -26.64
N LEU A 70 0.44 18.19 -26.32
CA LEU A 70 -0.16 18.10 -25.00
C LEU A 70 -1.18 16.95 -24.88
N ALA A 71 -1.21 16.01 -25.83
CA ALA A 71 -2.12 14.87 -25.75
C ALA A 71 -1.89 14.02 -24.48
N ASP A 72 -0.64 13.87 -24.06
CA ASP A 72 -0.22 12.98 -22.97
C ASP A 72 -0.05 13.67 -21.61
N TYR A 73 -0.60 14.88 -21.44
CA TYR A 73 -0.43 15.69 -20.22
C TYR A 73 -0.92 15.00 -18.92
N THR A 74 -1.77 13.98 -19.04
CA THR A 74 -2.31 13.22 -17.91
C THR A 74 -1.41 12.07 -17.46
N GLY A 75 -0.41 11.68 -18.26
CA GLY A 75 0.44 10.52 -18.00
C GLY A 75 -0.28 9.17 -18.13
N VAL A 76 -1.46 9.14 -18.77
CA VAL A 76 -2.17 7.90 -19.10
C VAL A 76 -1.34 7.11 -20.11
N GLN A 77 -1.07 5.85 -19.81
CA GLN A 77 -0.35 4.96 -20.72
C GLN A 77 -1.25 4.58 -21.90
N PRO A 78 -0.75 4.59 -23.14
CA PRO A 78 -1.54 4.21 -24.31
C PRO A 78 -1.84 2.71 -24.28
N ASN A 79 -3.06 2.34 -24.68
CA ASN A 79 -3.52 0.94 -24.73
C ASN A 79 -3.67 0.41 -26.17
N GLY A 80 -3.02 1.06 -27.12
CA GLY A 80 -3.23 0.84 -28.55
C GLY A 80 -2.45 1.81 -29.40
N TYR A 81 -2.67 1.76 -30.70
CA TYR A 81 -1.97 2.59 -31.68
C TYR A 81 -2.93 3.09 -32.77
N VAL A 82 -2.53 4.16 -33.46
CA VAL A 82 -3.23 4.67 -34.64
C VAL A 82 -2.75 3.92 -35.86
N ASP A 83 -3.65 3.26 -36.59
CA ASP A 83 -3.32 2.61 -37.85
C ASP A 83 -2.97 3.66 -38.92
N ALA A 84 -1.82 3.51 -39.57
CA ALA A 84 -1.31 4.46 -40.56
C ALA A 84 -2.18 4.53 -41.84
N THR A 85 -2.89 3.44 -42.16
CA THR A 85 -3.71 3.38 -43.38
C THR A 85 -5.11 3.94 -43.16
N THR A 86 -5.76 3.55 -42.07
CA THR A 86 -7.14 3.94 -41.78
C THR A 86 -7.23 5.22 -40.95
N GLY A 87 -6.15 5.63 -40.28
CA GLY A 87 -6.13 6.76 -39.32
C GLY A 87 -6.97 6.51 -38.07
N LYS A 88 -7.45 5.28 -37.85
CA LYS A 88 -8.30 4.91 -36.71
C LYS A 88 -7.45 4.36 -35.57
N TYR A 89 -7.84 4.65 -34.33
CA TYR A 89 -7.22 4.10 -33.15
C TYR A 89 -7.67 2.65 -32.92
N ILE A 90 -6.71 1.72 -32.87
CA ILE A 90 -6.94 0.31 -32.61
C ILE A 90 -6.47 0.00 -31.20
N VAL A 91 -7.41 -0.44 -30.36
CA VAL A 91 -7.14 -0.85 -28.97
C VAL A 91 -6.57 -2.27 -28.96
N VAL A 92 -5.43 -2.44 -28.30
CA VAL A 92 -4.78 -3.75 -28.10
C VAL A 92 -5.24 -4.30 -26.76
N LYS A 93 -6.01 -5.39 -26.77
CA LYS A 93 -6.58 -5.98 -25.54
C LYS A 93 -5.52 -6.36 -24.51
N GLU A 94 -4.36 -6.84 -24.96
CA GLU A 94 -3.23 -7.24 -24.09
C GLU A 94 -2.53 -6.06 -23.42
N ALA A 95 -2.63 -4.85 -24.00
CA ALA A 95 -2.10 -3.63 -23.40
C ALA A 95 -3.04 -3.03 -22.35
N CYS A 96 -4.30 -3.46 -22.31
CA CYS A 96 -5.24 -3.06 -21.27
C CYS A 96 -4.96 -3.83 -19.98
N ALA A 97 -4.74 -3.11 -18.87
CA ALA A 97 -4.55 -3.73 -17.57
C ALA A 97 -5.85 -4.42 -17.10
N GLU A 98 -5.76 -5.72 -16.80
CA GLU A 98 -6.85 -6.50 -16.23
C GLU A 98 -6.73 -6.58 -14.71
N LEU A 99 -7.83 -6.31 -13.99
CA LEU A 99 -7.88 -6.47 -12.54
C LEU A 99 -8.23 -7.92 -12.19
N VAL A 100 -7.24 -8.67 -11.69
CA VAL A 100 -7.44 -10.03 -11.19
C VAL A 100 -8.03 -9.96 -9.78
N VAL A 101 -9.34 -10.16 -9.66
CA VAL A 101 -10.08 -10.09 -8.39
C VAL A 101 -10.38 -11.51 -7.89
N PRO A 102 -9.90 -11.91 -6.69
CA PRO A 102 -10.23 -13.20 -6.10
C PRO A 102 -11.67 -13.22 -5.54
N ASP A 103 -12.25 -14.40 -5.36
CA ASP A 103 -13.48 -14.56 -4.59
C ASP A 103 -13.18 -14.38 -3.10
N LEU A 104 -13.98 -13.53 -2.43
CA LEU A 104 -13.84 -13.19 -1.01
C LEU A 104 -14.91 -13.85 -0.14
N THR A 105 -15.73 -14.76 -0.69
CA THR A 105 -16.70 -15.51 0.10
C THR A 105 -16.00 -16.34 1.18
N GLY A 106 -16.37 -16.13 2.46
CA GLY A 106 -15.75 -16.81 3.61
C GLY A 106 -14.38 -16.26 4.04
N PHE A 107 -13.97 -15.08 3.59
CA PHE A 107 -12.70 -14.48 4.01
C PHE A 107 -12.77 -13.91 5.43
N ASN A 108 -11.97 -14.47 6.35
CA ASN A 108 -12.02 -14.14 7.78
C ASN A 108 -11.29 -12.86 8.17
N LEU A 109 -10.36 -12.37 7.33
CA LEU A 109 -9.55 -11.20 7.68
C LEU A 109 -10.32 -9.91 7.43
N GLY A 110 -10.35 -9.04 8.45
CA GLY A 110 -10.90 -7.69 8.36
C GLY A 110 -9.85 -6.64 7.99
N PRO A 111 -10.27 -5.44 7.54
CA PRO A 111 -9.35 -4.34 7.22
C PRO A 111 -8.63 -3.77 8.45
N TYR A 112 -9.16 -4.01 9.66
CA TYR A 112 -8.61 -3.51 10.90
C TYR A 112 -8.42 -4.65 11.89
N VAL A 113 -7.42 -4.47 12.76
CA VAL A 113 -7.09 -5.40 13.84
C VAL A 113 -7.59 -4.81 15.17
N SER A 114 -8.01 -5.66 16.10
CA SER A 114 -8.49 -5.22 17.41
C SER A 114 -7.34 -4.71 18.29
N PHE A 115 -7.54 -3.65 19.07
CA PHE A 115 -6.53 -3.13 20.02
C PHE A 115 -6.04 -4.13 21.08
N LYS A 116 -6.76 -5.25 21.29
CA LYS A 116 -6.30 -6.31 22.21
C LYS A 116 -4.99 -6.93 21.75
N THR A 117 -4.72 -6.93 20.44
CA THR A 117 -3.46 -7.46 19.89
C THR A 117 -2.25 -6.67 20.36
N ASP A 118 -2.37 -5.36 20.61
CA ASP A 118 -1.23 -4.55 21.08
C ASP A 118 -0.74 -5.02 22.46
N VAL A 119 -1.68 -5.40 23.33
CA VAL A 119 -1.37 -5.96 24.65
C VAL A 119 -0.67 -7.31 24.52
N GLU A 120 -1.09 -8.14 23.57
CA GLU A 120 -0.46 -9.44 23.29
C GLU A 120 0.95 -9.27 22.69
N ILE A 121 1.10 -8.33 21.77
CA ILE A 121 2.37 -7.95 21.15
C ILE A 121 3.37 -7.48 22.20
N GLU A 122 2.95 -6.61 23.13
CA GLU A 122 3.83 -6.14 24.21
C GLU A 122 4.28 -7.27 25.14
N LYS A 123 3.38 -8.24 25.43
CA LYS A 123 3.73 -9.42 26.23
C LYS A 123 4.79 -10.27 25.53
N ARG A 124 4.58 -10.57 24.24
CA ARG A 124 5.53 -11.34 23.41
C ARG A 124 6.87 -10.64 23.34
N ARG A 125 6.87 -9.32 23.11
CA ARG A 125 8.10 -8.51 23.05
C ARG A 125 8.90 -8.59 24.35
N LYS A 126 8.25 -8.40 25.50
CA LYS A 126 8.91 -8.48 26.82
C LYS A 126 9.47 -9.87 27.10
N ALA A 127 8.73 -10.93 26.73
CA ALA A 127 9.20 -12.30 26.88
C ALA A 127 10.45 -12.56 26.03
N TYR A 128 10.44 -12.12 24.76
CA TYR A 128 11.59 -12.26 23.87
C TYR A 128 12.80 -11.44 24.37
N GLU A 129 12.61 -10.19 24.80
CA GLU A 129 13.67 -9.36 25.38
C GLU A 129 14.33 -10.02 26.61
N GLN A 130 13.57 -10.74 27.43
CA GLN A 130 14.13 -11.51 28.56
C GLN A 130 15.01 -12.65 28.09
N ILE A 131 14.60 -13.37 27.04
CA ILE A 131 15.38 -14.48 26.46
C ILE A 131 16.66 -13.94 25.82
N VAL A 132 16.59 -12.84 25.08
CA VAL A 132 17.76 -12.17 24.51
C VAL A 132 18.74 -11.75 25.61
N LYS A 133 18.25 -11.19 26.72
CA LYS A 133 19.10 -10.85 27.88
C LYS A 133 19.75 -12.07 28.52
N GLN A 134 19.05 -13.21 28.60
CA GLN A 134 19.59 -14.45 29.15
C GLN A 134 20.62 -15.10 28.24
N LYS A 135 20.42 -15.06 26.92
CA LYS A 135 21.29 -15.72 25.93
C LYS A 135 22.43 -14.83 25.43
N GLY A 136 22.28 -13.50 25.54
CA GLY A 136 23.30 -12.52 25.19
C GLY A 136 23.26 -12.04 23.73
N SER A 137 22.54 -12.71 22.83
CA SER A 137 22.33 -12.28 21.44
C SER A 137 20.96 -12.68 20.91
N GLU A 138 20.49 -11.97 19.87
CA GLU A 138 19.23 -12.25 19.19
C GLU A 138 19.29 -13.56 18.42
N GLU A 139 20.38 -13.83 17.69
CA GLU A 139 20.56 -15.07 16.93
C GLU A 139 20.50 -16.32 17.81
N LEU A 140 21.07 -16.23 19.02
CA LEU A 140 20.99 -17.34 19.98
C LEU A 140 19.59 -17.47 20.57
N ALA A 141 18.89 -16.36 20.82
CA ALA A 141 17.52 -16.39 21.33
C ALA A 141 16.55 -17.02 20.32
N ASP A 142 16.71 -16.73 19.04
CA ASP A 142 15.88 -17.25 17.94
C ASP A 142 15.85 -18.77 17.84
N LEU A 143 16.94 -19.43 18.21
CA LEU A 143 17.02 -20.89 18.21
C LEU A 143 16.14 -21.54 19.29
N TYR A 144 15.72 -20.78 20.31
CA TYR A 144 14.93 -21.29 21.44
C TYR A 144 13.47 -20.80 21.44
N VAL A 145 13.10 -19.89 20.55
CA VAL A 145 11.76 -19.28 20.50
C VAL A 145 11.03 -19.74 19.25
N LEU A 146 9.77 -20.15 19.40
CA LEU A 146 8.90 -20.48 18.26
C LEU A 146 8.62 -19.21 17.44
N GLU A 147 8.60 -19.34 16.11
CA GLU A 147 8.45 -18.21 15.18
C GLU A 147 7.16 -17.40 15.43
N ASP A 148 6.07 -18.07 15.80
CA ASP A 148 4.77 -17.42 16.06
C ASP A 148 4.75 -16.58 17.35
N GLU A 149 5.57 -16.95 18.33
CA GLU A 149 5.65 -16.26 19.63
C GLU A 149 6.66 -15.12 19.61
N ARG A 150 7.58 -15.15 18.65
CA ARG A 150 8.65 -14.17 18.52
C ARG A 150 8.10 -12.80 18.12
N TRP A 151 8.39 -11.79 18.95
CA TRP A 151 8.15 -10.39 18.60
C TRP A 151 9.34 -9.50 18.99
N PRO A 152 9.85 -8.65 18.09
CA PRO A 152 9.41 -8.43 16.70
C PRO A 152 9.72 -9.63 15.78
N PRO A 153 8.94 -9.81 14.69
CA PRO A 153 9.21 -10.86 13.72
C PRO A 153 10.61 -10.68 13.08
N PRO A 154 11.31 -11.77 12.73
CA PRO A 154 12.60 -11.68 12.07
C PRO A 154 12.50 -10.94 10.74
N LYS A 155 13.61 -10.31 10.35
CA LYS A 155 13.74 -9.81 8.98
C LYS A 155 13.86 -11.00 8.03
N ILE A 156 12.98 -11.04 7.04
CA ILE A 156 13.02 -12.05 5.98
C ILE A 156 14.19 -11.70 5.04
N THR A 157 15.28 -12.46 5.15
CA THR A 157 16.45 -12.42 4.26
C THR A 157 16.45 -13.62 3.31
N ALA A 158 17.29 -13.58 2.26
CA ALA A 158 17.43 -14.73 1.36
C ALA A 158 17.84 -16.01 2.11
N LYS A 159 18.71 -15.89 3.11
CA LYS A 159 19.12 -16.99 3.98
C LYS A 159 17.93 -17.56 4.75
N THR A 160 17.12 -16.72 5.39
CA THR A 160 15.96 -17.20 6.16
C THR A 160 14.93 -17.86 5.25
N LEU A 161 14.67 -17.33 4.05
CA LEU A 161 13.76 -17.97 3.09
C LEU A 161 14.30 -19.33 2.63
N PHE A 162 15.61 -19.41 2.35
CA PHE A 162 16.27 -20.65 2.00
C PHE A 162 16.15 -21.69 3.12
N ASP A 163 16.46 -21.30 4.35
CA ASP A 163 16.41 -22.17 5.52
C ASP A 163 14.99 -22.68 5.83
N LEU A 164 13.97 -21.86 5.59
CA LEU A 164 12.56 -22.22 5.83
C LEU A 164 12.00 -23.20 4.78
N TYR A 165 12.23 -22.92 3.49
CA TYR A 165 11.56 -23.65 2.41
C TYR A 165 12.44 -24.70 1.75
N TYR A 166 13.68 -24.36 1.40
CA TYR A 166 14.55 -25.21 0.59
C TYR A 166 15.43 -26.13 1.43
N ALA A 167 15.97 -25.66 2.55
CA ALA A 167 16.88 -26.45 3.37
C ALA A 167 16.27 -27.77 3.89
N PRO A 168 14.99 -27.84 4.34
CA PRO A 168 14.40 -29.11 4.75
C PRO A 168 14.32 -30.12 3.59
N GLN A 169 13.95 -29.65 2.40
CA GLN A 169 13.85 -30.46 1.19
C GLN A 169 15.23 -31.00 0.79
N ILE A 170 16.23 -30.12 0.70
CA ILE A 170 17.63 -30.45 0.40
C ILE A 170 18.16 -31.50 1.39
N ARG A 171 17.89 -31.33 2.69
CA ARG A 171 18.31 -32.30 3.72
C ARG A 171 17.61 -33.65 3.58
N GLN A 172 16.34 -33.68 3.16
CA GLN A 172 15.61 -34.93 2.87
C GLN A 172 16.21 -35.62 1.64
N HIS A 173 16.32 -34.92 0.51
CA HIS A 173 16.96 -35.44 -0.70
C HIS A 173 18.38 -35.97 -0.47
N PHE A 174 19.16 -35.27 0.35
CA PHE A 174 20.50 -35.70 0.75
C PHE A 174 20.48 -37.02 1.55
N LYS A 175 19.56 -37.15 2.51
CA LYS A 175 19.37 -38.41 3.28
C LYS A 175 18.94 -39.56 2.39
N ASP A 176 18.06 -39.28 1.43
CA ASP A 176 17.52 -40.26 0.50
C ASP A 176 18.51 -40.61 -0.64
N ARG A 177 19.72 -40.00 -0.64
CA ARG A 177 20.77 -40.12 -1.67
C ARG A 177 20.31 -39.78 -3.09
N HIS A 178 19.19 -39.08 -3.23
CA HIS A 178 18.68 -38.50 -4.48
C HIS A 178 19.21 -37.06 -4.64
N TYR A 179 20.52 -36.91 -4.50
CA TYR A 179 21.22 -35.64 -4.70
C TYR A 179 22.03 -35.76 -5.99
N GLU A 180 21.34 -35.94 -7.10
CA GLU A 180 22.01 -35.88 -8.40
C GLU A 180 22.39 -34.44 -8.71
N ASP A 181 23.52 -34.24 -9.41
CA ASP A 181 24.00 -32.96 -9.95
C ASP A 181 23.07 -32.45 -11.07
N GLN A 182 21.78 -32.37 -10.79
CA GLN A 182 20.89 -31.56 -11.58
C GLN A 182 21.27 -30.13 -11.21
N THR A 183 22.16 -29.53 -12.01
CA THR A 183 22.22 -28.08 -12.20
C THR A 183 20.86 -27.65 -12.74
N GLU A 184 19.84 -27.71 -11.89
CA GLU A 184 18.51 -27.23 -12.22
C GLU A 184 18.66 -25.74 -12.47
N GLN A 185 18.17 -25.34 -13.65
CA GLN A 185 18.17 -23.98 -14.16
C GLN A 185 17.22 -23.11 -13.31
N ILE A 186 17.56 -22.89 -12.04
CA ILE A 186 16.72 -22.15 -11.08
C ILE A 186 16.67 -20.64 -11.44
N GLY A 187 17.50 -20.18 -12.39
CA GLY A 187 17.54 -18.76 -12.78
C GLY A 187 17.85 -18.42 -14.24
N GLU A 188 18.04 -19.38 -15.16
CA GLU A 188 18.37 -19.04 -16.57
C GLU A 188 17.14 -18.90 -17.48
N ALA A 189 15.94 -19.27 -17.01
CA ALA A 189 14.70 -19.24 -17.78
C ALA A 189 13.82 -17.99 -17.51
N VAL A 190 14.41 -16.85 -17.18
CA VAL A 190 13.61 -15.63 -16.87
C VAL A 190 12.87 -15.10 -18.10
N ASP A 191 13.41 -15.33 -19.31
CA ASP A 191 12.80 -14.85 -20.56
C ASP A 191 11.75 -15.81 -21.16
N SER A 192 11.75 -17.10 -20.82
CA SER A 192 10.87 -18.10 -21.46
C SER A 192 9.66 -18.51 -20.61
N THR A 193 9.67 -18.22 -19.30
CA THR A 193 8.66 -18.74 -18.36
C THR A 193 7.28 -18.11 -18.46
N ARG A 194 7.13 -16.95 -19.13
CA ARG A 194 5.81 -16.31 -19.34
C ARG A 194 5.08 -16.76 -20.61
N SER A 195 5.76 -17.35 -21.60
CA SER A 195 5.17 -17.62 -22.92
C SER A 195 4.32 -18.90 -23.01
N SER A 196 4.44 -19.85 -22.08
CA SER A 196 3.90 -21.21 -22.29
C SER A 196 2.48 -21.46 -21.74
N LYS A 197 1.85 -20.49 -21.08
CA LYS A 197 0.55 -20.71 -20.39
C LYS A 197 -0.69 -20.22 -21.15
N HIS A 198 -0.56 -19.52 -22.27
CA HIS A 198 -1.72 -19.02 -23.04
C HIS A 198 -2.18 -19.91 -24.22
N ASP A 199 -1.40 -20.90 -24.66
CA ASP A 199 -1.70 -21.68 -25.87
C ASP A 199 -2.61 -22.92 -25.68
N LYS A 200 -3.14 -23.19 -24.49
CA LYS A 200 -3.93 -24.42 -24.21
C LYS A 200 -5.45 -24.23 -24.10
N LYS A 201 -6.02 -23.15 -24.65
CA LYS A 201 -7.49 -22.97 -24.73
C LYS A 201 -7.93 -22.56 -26.13
N SER A 202 -7.73 -23.45 -27.10
CA SER A 202 -8.44 -23.45 -28.38
C SER A 202 -8.41 -24.85 -28.98
N SER A 203 -9.25 -25.73 -28.46
CA SER A 203 -9.71 -26.96 -29.12
C SER A 203 -11.11 -27.28 -28.63
#